data_AF-A0A7W7S3B2-F1
#
_entry.id   AF-A0A7W7S3B2-F1
#
_cell.length_a   1.000
_cell.length_b   1.000
_cell.length_c   1.000
_cell.angle_alpha   90.00
_cell.angle_beta   90.00
_cell.angle_gamma   90.00
#
_symmetry.space_group_name_H-M   'P 1'
#
loop_
_entity.id
_entity.type
_entity.pdbx_description
1 polymer ?
#
loop_
_entity_poly.entity_id
_entity_poly.type
_entity_poly.pdbx_seq_one_letter_code
_entity_poly.pdbx_strand_id
1 'polypeptide(L)'
;ALGVGNSAYVPVAHMALARLAEGQREAEEALRAALATADPEIASSAAQRLAELLLGEQEAGEAAGVLLEALSVPDVAEVARLRVLLGIAHLELACAEFAGAIEEGGDVETGALAIELLARTLPLRGRDEDAEQVWRYGLDSADEDLAEDVRLRLNRDA
;
A
#
# COMPACT_ATOMS: atom_id res chain seq x y z
N ALA A 1 -23.62 -1.09 -20.34
CA ALA A 1 -23.24 -2.43 -20.84
C ALA A 1 -22.58 -2.29 -22.21
N LEU A 2 -21.31 -2.68 -22.36
CA LEU A 2 -20.59 -2.70 -23.65
C LEU A 2 -21.03 -3.87 -24.56
N GLY A 3 -22.25 -4.37 -24.38
CA GLY A 3 -22.74 -5.67 -24.84
C GLY A 3 -23.24 -5.74 -26.29
N VAL A 4 -22.58 -5.07 -27.23
CA VAL A 4 -22.92 -5.19 -28.67
C VAL A 4 -21.69 -5.41 -29.57
N GLY A 5 -20.52 -5.70 -29.00
CA GLY A 5 -19.26 -5.94 -29.73
C GLY A 5 -18.61 -7.29 -29.38
N ASN A 6 -17.56 -7.67 -30.10
CA ASN A 6 -16.78 -8.88 -29.83
C ASN A 6 -16.25 -8.84 -28.37
N SER A 7 -16.57 -9.88 -27.60
CA SER A 7 -16.22 -9.99 -26.18
C SER A 7 -14.72 -9.91 -25.92
N ALA A 8 -13.90 -10.27 -26.90
CA ALA A 8 -12.44 -10.14 -26.82
C ALA A 8 -11.96 -8.68 -26.67
N TYR A 9 -12.77 -7.69 -27.07
CA TYR A 9 -12.40 -6.27 -26.91
C TYR A 9 -12.83 -5.67 -25.57
N VAL A 10 -13.67 -6.35 -24.80
CA VAL A 10 -14.22 -5.82 -23.54
C VAL A 10 -13.11 -5.43 -22.54
N PRO A 11 -12.08 -6.25 -22.28
CA PRO A 11 -10.99 -5.88 -21.38
C PRO A 11 -10.26 -4.60 -21.83
N VAL A 12 -9.95 -4.52 -23.12
CA VAL A 12 -9.25 -3.37 -23.72
C VAL A 12 -10.12 -2.11 -23.70
N ALA A 13 -11.42 -2.26 -23.93
CA ALA A 13 -12.37 -1.14 -23.88
C ALA A 13 -12.46 -0.55 -22.46
N HIS A 14 -12.51 -1.38 -21.43
CA HIS A 14 -12.47 -0.91 -20.04
C HIS A 14 -11.15 -0.20 -19.71
N MET A 15 -10.01 -0.72 -20.20
CA MET A 15 -8.73 -0.01 -20.06
C MET A 15 -8.71 1.34 -20.76
N ALA A 16 -9.33 1.45 -21.94
CA ALA A 16 -9.45 2.72 -22.65
C ALA A 16 -10.35 3.71 -21.88
N LEU A 17 -11.48 3.26 -21.36
CA LEU A 17 -12.36 4.07 -20.50
C LEU A 17 -11.60 4.59 -19.27
N ALA A 18 -10.85 3.74 -18.58
CA ALA A 18 -10.03 4.14 -17.44
C ALA A 18 -8.93 5.16 -17.78
N ARG A 19 -8.51 5.28 -19.04
CA ARG A 19 -7.54 6.30 -19.48
C ARG A 19 -8.21 7.61 -19.86
N LEU A 20 -9.46 7.55 -20.32
CA LEU A 20 -10.24 8.69 -20.78
C LEU A 20 -11.14 9.28 -19.70
N ALA A 21 -11.30 8.58 -18.58
CA ALA A 21 -12.07 9.02 -17.44
C ALA A 21 -11.64 10.42 -16.98
N GLU A 22 -12.61 11.29 -16.77
CA GLU A 22 -12.37 12.67 -16.31
C GLU A 22 -12.26 12.74 -14.78
N GLY A 23 -12.72 11.71 -14.08
CA GLY A 23 -12.70 11.61 -12.63
C GLY A 23 -12.10 10.30 -12.13
N GLN A 24 -11.55 10.35 -10.91
CA GLN A 24 -10.90 9.21 -10.26
C GLN A 24 -11.84 8.03 -10.07
N ARG A 25 -13.06 8.27 -9.56
CA ARG A 25 -14.09 7.22 -9.39
C ARG A 25 -14.45 6.54 -10.71
N GLU A 26 -14.57 7.30 -11.80
CA GLU A 26 -14.86 6.71 -13.12
C GLU A 26 -13.69 5.87 -13.62
N ALA A 27 -12.46 6.34 -13.41
CA ALA A 27 -11.26 5.58 -13.74
C ALA A 27 -11.20 4.27 -12.95
N GLU A 28 -11.47 4.33 -11.65
CA GLU A 28 -11.51 3.17 -10.75
C GLU A 28 -12.56 2.14 -11.17
N GLU A 29 -13.81 2.57 -11.41
CA GLU A 29 -14.90 1.71 -11.88
C GLU A 29 -14.52 0.98 -13.18
N ALA A 30 -13.89 1.69 -14.12
CA ALA A 30 -13.43 1.12 -15.37
C ALA A 30 -12.25 0.13 -15.17
N LEU A 31 -11.33 0.40 -14.24
CA LEU A 31 -10.23 -0.52 -13.92
C LEU A 31 -10.73 -1.79 -13.24
N ARG A 32 -11.66 -1.69 -12.28
CA ARG A 32 -12.31 -2.84 -11.66
C ARG A 32 -13.07 -3.68 -12.69
N ALA A 33 -13.75 -3.03 -13.63
CA ALA A 33 -14.42 -3.73 -14.73
C ALA A 33 -13.43 -4.43 -15.67
N ALA A 34 -12.25 -3.85 -15.93
CA ALA A 34 -11.19 -4.52 -16.70
C ALA A 34 -10.66 -5.76 -15.96
N LEU A 35 -10.42 -5.66 -14.65
CA LEU A 35 -9.97 -6.79 -13.81
C LEU A 35 -10.97 -7.95 -13.79
N ALA A 36 -12.25 -7.63 -13.66
CA ALA A 36 -13.33 -8.63 -13.63
C ALA A 36 -13.44 -9.48 -14.90
N THR A 37 -12.78 -9.08 -16.01
CA THR A 37 -12.69 -9.91 -17.22
C THR A 37 -11.74 -11.09 -17.08
N ALA A 38 -10.85 -11.07 -16.08
CA ALA A 38 -9.80 -12.06 -15.84
C ALA A 38 -8.90 -12.35 -17.06
N ASP A 39 -8.78 -11.38 -17.98
CA ASP A 39 -7.83 -11.46 -19.08
C ASP A 39 -6.39 -11.34 -18.57
N PRO A 40 -5.48 -12.31 -18.83
CA PRO A 40 -4.16 -12.35 -18.19
C PRO A 40 -3.25 -11.15 -18.49
N GLU A 41 -3.33 -10.58 -19.69
CA GLU A 41 -2.53 -9.42 -20.09
C GLU A 41 -3.09 -8.14 -19.47
N ILE A 42 -4.41 -7.98 -19.53
CA ILE A 42 -5.09 -6.78 -19.06
C ILE A 42 -5.19 -6.74 -17.53
N ALA A 43 -5.37 -7.88 -16.86
CA ALA A 43 -5.48 -7.95 -15.41
C ALA A 43 -4.26 -7.33 -14.72
N SER A 44 -3.06 -7.62 -15.22
CA SER A 44 -1.83 -7.05 -14.65
C SER A 44 -1.77 -5.52 -14.77
N SER A 45 -2.05 -4.99 -15.96
CA SER A 45 -2.04 -3.54 -16.21
C SER A 45 -3.16 -2.81 -15.46
N ALA A 46 -4.34 -3.42 -15.35
CA ALA A 46 -5.46 -2.87 -14.62
C ALA A 46 -5.19 -2.85 -13.11
N ALA A 47 -4.66 -3.95 -12.56
CA ALA A 47 -4.30 -4.07 -11.15
C ALA A 47 -3.22 -3.07 -10.75
N GLN A 48 -2.18 -2.91 -11.57
CA GLN A 48 -1.15 -1.92 -11.32
C GLN A 48 -1.75 -0.52 -11.17
N ARG A 49 -2.52 -0.06 -12.17
CA ARG A 49 -3.08 1.30 -12.17
C ARG A 49 -4.08 1.51 -11.03
N LEU A 50 -4.88 0.50 -10.72
CA LEU A 50 -5.84 0.57 -9.63
C LEU A 50 -5.14 0.60 -8.27
N ALA A 51 -4.12 -0.24 -8.07
CA ALA A 51 -3.34 -0.23 -6.84
C ALA A 51 -2.60 1.10 -6.64
N GLU A 52 -2.01 1.68 -7.69
CA GLU A 52 -1.36 3.00 -7.62
C GLU A 52 -2.34 4.12 -7.24
N LEU A 53 -3.57 4.09 -7.79
CA LEU A 53 -4.65 5.01 -7.44
C LEU A 53 -5.03 4.86 -5.96
N LEU A 54 -5.34 3.64 -5.52
CA LEU A 54 -5.75 3.34 -4.14
C LEU A 54 -4.66 3.69 -3.12
N LEU A 55 -3.39 3.42 -3.43
CA LEU A 55 -2.26 3.82 -2.58
C LEU A 55 -2.14 5.34 -2.47
N GLY A 56 -2.43 6.08 -3.54
CA GLY A 56 -2.50 7.54 -3.52
C GLY A 56 -3.60 8.09 -2.59
N GLU A 57 -4.68 7.33 -2.40
CA GLU A 57 -5.78 7.63 -1.47
C GLU A 57 -5.59 7.03 -0.07
N GLN A 58 -4.42 6.44 0.20
CA GLN A 58 -4.11 5.76 1.47
C GLN A 58 -4.98 4.52 1.73
N GLU A 59 -5.58 3.93 0.69
CA GLU A 59 -6.39 2.72 0.75
C GLU A 59 -5.54 1.45 0.52
N ALA A 60 -4.48 1.31 1.32
CA ALA A 60 -3.50 0.22 1.14
C ALA A 60 -4.10 -1.19 1.25
N GLY A 61 -5.13 -1.36 2.09
CA GLY A 61 -5.85 -2.64 2.23
C GLY A 61 -6.57 -3.04 0.94
N GLU A 62 -7.26 -2.10 0.30
CA GLU A 62 -7.92 -2.33 -0.98
C GLU A 62 -6.91 -2.60 -2.10
N ALA A 63 -5.82 -1.83 -2.13
CA ALA A 63 -4.74 -2.03 -3.08
C ALA A 63 -4.15 -3.44 -2.98
N ALA A 64 -3.90 -3.94 -1.76
CA ALA A 64 -3.42 -5.30 -1.53
C ALA A 64 -4.43 -6.36 -2.03
N GLY A 65 -5.72 -6.15 -1.77
CA GLY A 65 -6.79 -7.04 -2.25
C GLY A 65 -6.82 -7.15 -3.78
N VAL A 66 -6.78 -6.01 -4.48
CA VAL A 66 -6.74 -5.93 -5.95
C VAL A 66 -5.53 -6.67 -6.52
N LEU A 67 -4.36 -6.49 -5.91
CA LEU A 67 -3.12 -7.13 -6.38
C LEU A 67 -3.14 -8.64 -6.16
N LEU A 68 -3.70 -9.11 -5.04
CA LEU A 68 -3.89 -10.54 -4.79
C LEU A 68 -4.88 -11.18 -5.76
N GLU A 69 -5.98 -10.49 -6.08
CA GLU A 69 -6.94 -10.93 -7.10
C GLU A 69 -6.26 -11.10 -8.46
N ALA A 70 -5.50 -10.10 -8.91
CA ALA A 70 -4.78 -10.18 -10.17
C ALA A 70 -3.71 -11.28 -10.19
N LEU A 71 -2.98 -11.46 -9.09
CA LEU A 71 -2.01 -12.56 -8.94
C LEU A 71 -2.65 -13.95 -8.97
N SER A 72 -3.97 -14.06 -8.74
CA SER A 72 -4.71 -15.32 -8.82
C SER A 72 -5.16 -15.68 -10.24
N VAL A 73 -5.07 -14.74 -11.20
CA VAL A 73 -5.42 -14.97 -12.61
C VAL A 73 -4.39 -15.91 -13.24
N PRO A 74 -4.81 -17.02 -13.87
CA PRO A 74 -3.91 -17.92 -14.59
C PRO A 74 -3.11 -17.18 -15.67
N ASP A 75 -1.82 -17.48 -15.77
CA ASP A 75 -0.91 -16.91 -16.77
C ASP A 75 -0.80 -15.37 -16.75
N VAL A 76 -1.13 -14.72 -15.63
CA VAL A 76 -1.06 -13.26 -15.50
C VAL A 76 0.34 -12.71 -15.83
N ALA A 77 0.37 -11.62 -16.58
CA ALA A 77 1.60 -10.97 -16.97
C ALA A 77 2.26 -10.18 -15.81
N GLU A 78 3.57 -9.90 -15.91
CA GLU A 78 4.31 -9.01 -14.99
C GLU A 78 4.20 -9.38 -13.49
N VAL A 79 4.12 -10.68 -13.16
CA VAL A 79 3.99 -11.19 -11.77
C VAL A 79 4.96 -10.52 -10.78
N ALA A 80 6.21 -10.32 -11.17
CA ALA A 80 7.22 -9.70 -10.31
C ALA A 80 6.84 -8.27 -9.91
N ARG A 81 6.31 -7.47 -10.85
CA ARG A 81 5.86 -6.11 -10.61
C ARG A 81 4.68 -6.07 -9.65
N LEU A 82 3.68 -6.94 -9.87
CA LEU A 82 2.52 -7.06 -8.99
C LEU A 82 2.93 -7.41 -7.55
N ARG A 83 3.92 -8.30 -7.38
CA ARG A 83 4.46 -8.64 -6.05
C ARG A 83 5.18 -7.49 -5.39
N VAL A 84 5.92 -6.66 -6.14
CA VAL A 84 6.55 -5.46 -5.60
C VAL A 84 5.49 -4.46 -5.11
N LEU A 85 4.45 -4.21 -5.90
CA LEU A 85 3.34 -3.35 -5.49
C LEU A 85 2.59 -3.90 -4.27
N LEU A 86 2.46 -5.22 -4.17
CA LEU A 86 1.82 -5.86 -3.01
C LEU A 86 2.68 -5.68 -1.76
N GLY A 87 4.00 -5.83 -1.88
CA GLY A 87 4.94 -5.51 -0.81
C GLY A 87 4.82 -4.06 -0.36
N ILE A 88 4.71 -3.13 -1.30
CA ILE A 88 4.46 -1.72 -1.02
C ILE A 88 3.16 -1.50 -0.23
N ALA A 89 2.05 -2.11 -0.66
CA ALA A 89 0.78 -2.00 0.05
C ALA A 89 0.88 -2.57 1.48
N HIS A 90 1.60 -3.68 1.67
CA HIS A 90 1.86 -4.22 3.00
C HIS A 90 2.74 -3.34 3.87
N LEU A 91 3.70 -2.60 3.30
CA LEU A 91 4.48 -1.63 4.07
C LEU A 91 3.58 -0.50 4.60
N GLU A 92 2.64 0.02 3.79
CA GLU A 92 1.69 1.04 4.24
C GLU A 92 0.77 0.51 5.35
N LEU A 93 0.27 -0.72 5.21
CA LEU A 93 -0.53 -1.38 6.26
C LEU A 93 0.28 -1.55 7.54
N ALA A 94 1.53 -2.00 7.45
CA ALA A 94 2.40 -2.16 8.61
C ALA A 94 2.64 -0.81 9.31
N CYS A 95 2.91 0.26 8.55
CA CYS A 95 3.03 1.61 9.10
C CYS A 95 1.76 2.05 9.86
N ALA A 96 0.58 1.78 9.32
CA ALA A 96 -0.69 2.12 9.97
C ALA A 96 -0.88 1.36 11.29
N GLU A 97 -0.57 0.05 11.33
CA GLU A 97 -0.65 -0.75 12.55
C GLU A 97 0.35 -0.30 13.62
N PHE A 98 1.59 0.03 13.23
CA PHE A 98 2.59 0.54 14.18
C PHE A 98 2.19 1.91 14.72
N ALA A 99 1.65 2.80 13.89
CA ALA A 99 1.12 4.08 14.34
C ALA A 99 -0.05 3.89 15.33
N GLY A 100 -0.98 2.99 15.02
CA GLY A 100 -2.08 2.63 15.91
C GLY A 100 -1.60 2.11 17.27
N ALA A 101 -0.58 1.24 17.28
CA ALA A 101 0.01 0.75 18.53
C ALA A 101 0.66 1.86 19.38
N ILE A 102 1.27 2.86 18.75
CA ILE A 102 1.82 4.04 19.45
C ILE A 102 0.68 4.87 20.07
N GLU A 103 -0.42 5.07 19.33
CA GLU A 103 -1.58 5.85 19.78
C GLU A 103 -2.36 5.16 20.91
N GLU A 104 -2.57 3.85 20.80
CA GLU A 104 -3.24 3.05 21.85
C GLU A 104 -2.41 3.02 23.13
N GLY A 105 -1.08 3.09 22.98
CA GLY A 105 -0.13 2.93 24.08
C GLY A 105 -0.03 1.48 24.54
N GLY A 106 0.97 1.21 25.37
CA GLY A 106 1.26 -0.13 25.85
C GLY A 106 2.34 -0.11 26.90
N ASP A 107 2.93 -1.27 27.17
CA ASP A 107 4.17 -1.32 27.94
C ASP A 107 5.34 -0.67 27.17
N VAL A 108 6.37 -0.28 27.91
CA VAL A 108 7.56 0.41 27.40
C VAL A 108 8.21 -0.34 26.24
N GLU A 109 8.34 -1.66 26.34
CA GLU A 109 9.02 -2.48 25.33
C GLU A 109 8.24 -2.48 24.01
N THR A 110 6.92 -2.69 24.09
CA THR A 110 6.02 -2.68 22.93
C THR A 110 5.98 -1.30 22.27
N GLY A 111 5.85 -0.23 23.07
CA GLY A 111 5.82 1.14 22.56
C GLY A 111 7.12 1.53 21.85
N ALA A 112 8.27 1.22 22.47
CA ALA A 112 9.58 1.49 21.89
C ALA A 112 9.82 0.69 20.59
N LEU A 113 9.35 -0.57 20.54
CA LEU A 113 9.42 -1.39 19.34
C LEU A 113 8.53 -0.83 18.22
N ALA A 114 7.32 -0.37 18.51
CA ALA A 114 6.43 0.23 17.53
C ALA A 114 7.04 1.51 16.91
N ILE A 115 7.62 2.37 17.76
CA ILE A 115 8.36 3.58 17.32
C ILE A 115 9.52 3.19 16.40
N GLU A 116 10.32 2.21 16.80
CA GLU A 116 11.45 1.72 16.00
C GLU A 116 11.01 1.19 14.64
N LEU A 117 10.01 0.31 14.62
CA LEU A 117 9.54 -0.33 13.39
C LEU A 117 8.93 0.69 12.44
N LEU A 118 8.10 1.61 12.95
CA LEU A 118 7.52 2.68 12.14
C LEU A 118 8.61 3.58 11.56
N ALA A 119 9.50 4.10 12.40
CA ALA A 119 10.55 5.01 11.97
C ALA A 119 11.57 4.38 11.01
N ARG A 120 11.77 3.06 11.07
CA ARG A 120 12.63 2.35 10.10
C ARG A 120 11.92 1.93 8.82
N THR A 121 10.59 1.85 8.84
CA THR A 121 9.78 1.47 7.66
C THR A 121 9.47 2.67 6.78
N LEU A 122 9.20 3.84 7.38
CA LEU A 122 8.87 5.08 6.67
C LEU A 122 9.90 5.51 5.59
N PRO A 123 11.22 5.41 5.80
CA PRO A 123 12.22 5.74 4.78
C PRO A 123 12.15 4.84 3.54
N LEU A 124 11.70 3.59 3.68
CA LEU A 124 11.49 2.68 2.54
C LEU A 124 10.40 3.20 1.58
N ARG A 125 9.61 4.17 2.03
CA ARG A 125 8.55 4.85 1.29
C ARG A 125 8.91 6.31 0.94
N GLY A 126 10.16 6.73 1.18
CA GLY A 126 10.62 8.09 0.97
C GLY A 126 10.02 9.10 1.98
N ARG A 127 9.62 8.63 3.16
CA ARG A 127 9.01 9.43 4.24
C ARG A 127 10.02 9.68 5.36
N ASP A 128 11.21 10.16 5.00
CA ASP A 128 12.32 10.37 5.94
C ASP A 128 12.00 11.40 7.03
N GLU A 129 11.26 12.47 6.69
CA GLU A 129 10.85 13.50 7.64
C GLU A 129 9.87 12.94 8.70
N ASP A 130 8.91 12.11 8.27
CA ASP A 130 7.98 11.43 9.18
C ASP A 130 8.73 10.47 10.10
N ALA A 131 9.73 9.75 9.56
CA ALA A 131 10.57 8.86 10.34
C ALA A 131 11.32 9.61 11.46
N GLU A 132 11.91 10.76 11.15
CA GLU A 132 12.57 11.61 12.14
C GLU A 132 11.58 12.10 13.21
N GLN A 133 10.37 12.46 12.80
CA GLN A 133 9.32 12.90 13.73
C GLN A 133 8.89 11.78 14.69
N VAL A 134 8.79 10.54 14.22
CA VAL A 134 8.47 9.37 15.06
C VAL A 134 9.60 9.09 16.05
N TRP A 135 10.87 9.18 15.62
CA TRP A 135 12.00 9.06 16.55
C TRP A 135 11.97 10.15 17.63
N ARG A 136 11.76 11.40 17.22
CA ARG A 136 11.70 12.54 18.13
C ARG A 136 10.58 12.39 19.15
N TYR A 137 9.41 11.93 18.70
CA TYR A 137 8.28 11.64 19.58
C TYR A 137 8.66 10.67 20.72
N GLY A 138 9.37 9.58 20.42
CA GLY A 138 9.81 8.63 21.43
C GLY A 138 10.91 9.17 22.36
N LEU A 139 11.89 9.90 21.80
CA LEU A 139 13.02 10.44 22.56
C LEU A 139 12.62 11.56 23.51
N ASP A 140 11.60 12.35 23.14
CA ASP A 140 11.08 13.47 23.93
C ASP A 140 9.89 13.06 24.82
N SER A 141 9.64 11.74 24.97
CA SER A 141 8.59 11.23 25.85
C SER A 141 8.80 11.67 27.30
N ALA A 142 7.70 11.98 27.99
CA ALA A 142 7.71 12.26 29.43
C ALA A 142 7.93 10.99 30.28
N ASP A 143 7.72 9.81 29.69
CA ASP A 143 8.10 8.53 30.27
C ASP A 143 9.60 8.30 30.01
N GLU A 144 10.41 8.44 31.07
CA GLU A 144 11.86 8.33 31.00
C GLU A 144 12.32 6.92 30.58
N ASP A 145 11.59 5.88 30.98
CA ASP A 145 11.90 4.49 30.64
C ASP A 145 11.68 4.26 29.13
N LEU A 146 10.57 4.77 28.59
CA LEU A 146 10.31 4.74 27.14
C LEU A 146 11.38 5.50 26.36
N ALA A 147 11.76 6.69 26.80
CA ALA A 147 12.78 7.50 26.13
C ALA A 147 14.16 6.81 26.17
N GLU A 148 14.50 6.10 27.24
CA GLU A 148 15.72 5.29 27.33
C GLU A 148 15.69 4.12 26.33
N ASP A 149 14.60 3.37 26.28
CA ASP A 149 14.46 2.20 25.40
C ASP A 149 14.50 2.60 23.91
N VAL A 150 13.83 3.70 23.55
CA VAL A 150 13.90 4.27 22.19
C VAL A 150 15.33 4.68 21.85
N ARG A 151 16.07 5.29 22.78
CA ARG A 151 17.48 5.67 22.58
C ARG A 151 18.38 4.46 22.37
N LEU A 152 18.17 3.36 23.09
CA LEU A 152 18.90 2.11 22.88
C LEU A 152 18.66 1.55 21.48
N ARG A 153 17.40 1.54 21.02
CA ARG A 153 17.00 1.01 19.70
C ARG A 153 17.50 1.86 18.54
N LEU A 154 17.49 3.19 18.68
CA LEU A 154 18.04 4.10 17.67
C LEU A 154 19.53 3.82 17.40
N ASN A 155 20.30 3.53 18.45
CA ASN A 155 21.74 3.30 18.37
C ASN A 155 22.14 1.87 17.95
N ARG A 156 21.18 0.96 17.75
CA ARG A 156 21.48 -0.47 17.49
C ARG A 156 22.14 -0.72 16.12
N ASP A 157 21.96 0.19 15.17
CA ASP A 157 22.41 0.05 13.79
C ASP A 157 23.37 1.19 13.37
N ALA A 158 23.83 2.00 14.33
CA ALA A 158 24.73 3.13 14.14
C ALA A 158 26.22 2.73 14.13
#